data_AF-A0AAP2QBJ7-F1
#
_entry.id   AF-A0AAP2QBJ7-F1
#
_cell.length_a   1.000
_cell.length_b   1.000
_cell.length_c   1.000
_cell.angle_alpha   90.00
_cell.angle_beta   90.00
_cell.angle_gamma   90.00
#
_symmetry.space_group_name_H-M   'P 1'
#
loop_
_entity.id
_entity.type
_entity.pdbx_description
1 polymer ?
#
loop_
_entity_poly.entity_id
_entity_poly.type
_entity_poly.pdbx_seq_one_letter_code
_entity_poly.pdbx_strand_id
1 'polypeptide(L)'
;YQTEGYKMFEDMVGAIEFEVTRLFMKAEIRQNVQREQVAQNQQEHPVEADGDPKNLTHTKQKPVHVEKVGRNDPCPCGSGKKYKNC
;
A
#
# COMPACT_ATOMS: atom_id res chain seq x y z
N TYR A 1 -12.96 47.36 -37.73
CA TYR A 1 -13.36 45.95 -37.76
C TYR A 1 -12.17 45.00 -37.60
N GLN A 2 -11.14 45.05 -38.46
CA GLN A 2 -9.97 44.15 -38.33
C GLN A 2 -9.22 44.28 -36.99
N THR A 3 -9.01 45.51 -36.52
CA THR A 3 -8.33 45.79 -35.24
C THR A 3 -9.14 45.34 -34.03
N GLU A 4 -10.47 45.42 -34.11
CA GLU A 4 -11.40 45.00 -33.05
C GLU A 4 -11.50 43.49 -32.97
N GLY A 5 -11.60 42.80 -34.12
CA GLY A 5 -11.57 41.34 -34.17
C GLY A 5 -10.24 40.75 -33.71
N TYR A 6 -9.12 41.42 -34.03
CA TYR A 6 -7.80 41.02 -33.53
C TYR A 6 -7.71 41.16 -32.00
N LYS A 7 -8.23 42.25 -31.44
CA LYS A 7 -8.28 42.44 -29.98
C LYS A 7 -9.11 41.37 -29.28
N MET A 8 -10.30 41.05 -29.80
CA MET A 8 -11.14 39.97 -29.26
C MET A 8 -10.44 38.60 -29.32
N PHE A 9 -9.66 38.36 -30.37
CA PHE A 9 -8.85 37.15 -30.48
C PHE A 9 -7.73 37.10 -29.45
N GLU A 10 -6.98 38.19 -29.24
CA GLU A 10 -5.96 38.26 -28.20
C GLU A 10 -6.55 38.06 -26.80
N ASP A 11 -7.71 38.67 -26.52
CA ASP A 11 -8.42 38.49 -25.25
C ASP A 11 -8.83 37.02 -25.03
N MET A 12 -9.30 36.35 -26.08
CA MET A 12 -9.63 34.92 -26.04
C MET A 12 -8.40 34.06 -25.77
N VAL A 13 -7.28 34.33 -26.45
CA VAL A 13 -6.02 33.59 -26.25
C VAL A 13 -5.54 33.75 -24.80
N GLY A 14 -5.54 34.98 -24.27
CA GLY A 14 -5.17 35.22 -22.87
C GLY A 14 -6.06 34.50 -21.87
N ALA A 15 -7.36 34.38 -22.15
CA ALA A 15 -8.28 33.62 -21.31
C ALA A 15 -7.94 32.11 -21.30
N ILE A 16 -7.64 31.53 -22.46
CA ILE A 16 -7.27 30.11 -22.59
C ILE A 16 -5.98 29.82 -21.80
N GLU A 17 -4.95 30.66 -21.94
CA GLU A 17 -3.68 30.49 -21.23
C GLU A 17 -3.87 30.53 -19.70
N PHE A 18 -4.71 31.44 -19.22
CA PHE A 18 -5.05 31.53 -17.80
C PHE A 18 -5.78 30.28 -17.29
N GLU A 19 -6.73 29.74 -18.07
CA GLU A 19 -7.46 28.54 -17.69
C GLU A 19 -6.57 27.29 -17.66
N VAL A 20 -5.71 27.12 -18.65
CA VAL A 20 -4.79 25.98 -18.74
C VAL A 20 -3.82 25.98 -17.56
N THR A 21 -3.20 27.12 -17.25
CA THR A 21 -2.28 27.24 -16.11
C THR A 21 -2.98 26.99 -14.77
N ARG A 22 -4.20 27.51 -14.60
CA ARG A 22 -5.04 27.25 -13.43
C ARG A 22 -5.38 25.76 -13.28
N LEU A 23 -5.69 25.07 -14.38
CA LEU A 23 -6.01 23.65 -14.36
C LEU A 23 -4.80 22.83 -13.89
N PHE A 24 -3.62 23.09 -14.45
CA PHE A 24 -2.39 22.40 -14.05
C PHE A 24 -2.04 22.65 -12.58
N MET A 25 -2.16 23.89 -12.09
CA MET A 25 -1.88 24.21 -10.69
C MET A 25 -2.86 23.56 -9.70
N LYS A 26 -4.10 23.29 -10.12
CA LYS A 26 -5.13 22.64 -9.30
C LYS A 26 -5.22 21.13 -9.48
N ALA A 27 -4.49 20.56 -10.43
CA ALA A 27 -4.55 19.14 -10.73
C ALA A 27 -3.88 18.35 -9.58
N GLU A 28 -4.68 17.59 -8.83
CA GLU A 28 -4.17 16.62 -7.86
C GLU A 28 -3.94 15.26 -8.55
N ILE A 29 -2.69 14.79 -8.56
CA ILE A 29 -2.36 13.44 -9.05
C ILE A 29 -2.73 12.43 -7.97
N ARG A 30 -3.82 11.67 -8.18
CA ARG A 30 -4.12 10.49 -7.36
C ARG A 30 -3.27 9.32 -7.86
N GLN A 31 -2.15 9.06 -7.20
CA GLN A 31 -1.36 7.85 -7.42
C GLN A 31 -1.99 6.66 -6.69
N ASN A 32 -2.85 5.90 -7.39
CA ASN A 32 -3.26 4.56 -6.98
C ASN A 32 -2.15 3.54 -7.34
N VAL A 33 -0.98 3.66 -6.71
CA VAL A 33 0.11 2.68 -6.84
C VAL A 33 -0.24 1.47 -5.96
N GLN A 34 -0.99 0.52 -6.54
CA GLN A 34 -1.13 -0.82 -5.97
C GLN A 34 0.15 -1.60 -6.27
N ARG A 35 0.85 -2.08 -5.23
CA ARG A 35 2.01 -2.97 -5.41
C ARG A 35 1.51 -4.32 -5.94
N GLU A 36 1.76 -4.58 -7.21
CA GLU A 36 1.60 -5.90 -7.78
C GLU A 36 2.75 -6.78 -7.27
N GLN A 37 2.42 -7.79 -6.46
CA GLN A 37 3.40 -8.73 -5.92
C GLN A 37 3.93 -9.59 -7.06
N VAL A 38 5.13 -9.26 -7.54
CA VAL A 38 5.85 -10.09 -8.51
C VAL A 38 6.32 -11.33 -7.77
N ALA A 39 5.75 -12.49 -8.11
CA ALA A 39 6.16 -13.78 -7.58
C ALA A 39 7.63 -14.04 -7.96
N GLN A 40 8.54 -13.71 -7.04
CA GLN A 40 9.96 -13.98 -7.18
C GLN A 40 10.20 -15.45 -6.85
N ASN A 41 10.35 -16.25 -7.90
CA ASN A 41 10.85 -17.61 -7.81
C ASN A 41 12.28 -17.58 -7.26
N GLN A 42 12.51 -18.09 -6.06
CA GLN A 42 13.84 -18.50 -5.59
C GLN A 42 13.74 -19.94 -5.08
N GLN A 43 14.34 -20.83 -5.88
CA GLN A 43 14.48 -22.27 -5.67
C GLN A 43 15.72 -22.53 -4.84
N GLU A 44 15.67 -23.31 -3.75
CA GLU A 44 16.86 -23.96 -3.17
C GLU A 44 16.48 -25.33 -2.57
N HIS A 45 16.98 -26.41 -3.19
CA HIS A 45 16.93 -27.81 -2.72
C HIS A 45 18.04 -28.05 -1.67
N PRO A 46 17.88 -29.02 -0.75
CA PRO A 46 18.86 -30.14 -0.76
C PRO A 46 18.27 -31.55 -0.53
N VAL A 47 18.94 -32.49 -1.19
CA VAL A 47 18.92 -33.97 -1.10
C VAL A 47 19.60 -34.37 0.25
N GLU A 48 19.26 -35.40 1.06
CA GLU A 48 19.19 -36.87 0.87
C GLU A 48 18.53 -37.58 2.10
N ALA A 49 17.96 -38.78 1.83
CA ALA A 49 17.71 -39.98 2.67
C ALA A 49 17.25 -39.84 4.15
N ASP A 50 16.16 -40.46 4.64
CA ASP A 50 15.65 -41.82 4.46
C ASP A 50 14.12 -41.90 4.75
N GLY A 51 13.35 -42.66 3.96
CA GLY A 51 12.03 -43.19 4.35
C GLY A 51 10.80 -42.82 3.51
N ASP A 52 10.55 -43.57 2.44
CA ASP A 52 9.38 -43.58 1.53
C ASP A 52 8.05 -44.10 2.18
N PRO A 53 6.85 -43.95 1.56
CA PRO A 53 6.12 -42.71 1.25
C PRO A 53 4.63 -42.78 1.71
N LYS A 54 3.93 -41.65 1.95
CA LYS A 54 2.48 -41.42 1.65
C LYS A 54 1.90 -40.18 2.37
N ASN A 55 1.53 -39.18 1.56
CA ASN A 55 0.46 -38.19 1.77
C ASN A 55 0.62 -37.10 2.84
N LEU A 56 1.51 -36.15 2.52
CA LEU A 56 1.23 -34.71 2.35
C LEU A 56 -0.17 -34.21 2.77
N THR A 57 -0.26 -33.57 3.95
CA THR A 57 -1.18 -32.43 4.16
C THR A 57 -0.43 -31.31 4.86
N HIS A 58 0.17 -30.45 4.05
CA HIS A 58 0.81 -29.22 4.50
C HIS A 58 -0.28 -28.27 4.99
N THR A 59 -0.57 -28.31 6.30
CA THR A 59 -1.54 -27.41 6.90
C THR A 59 -0.98 -26.00 6.81
N LYS A 60 -1.50 -25.19 5.88
CA LYS A 60 -1.19 -23.76 5.76
C LYS A 60 -1.25 -23.12 7.15
N GLN A 61 -0.12 -22.62 7.64
CA GLN A 61 -0.08 -21.86 8.88
C GLN A 61 -0.88 -20.57 8.67
N LYS A 62 -2.06 -20.53 9.27
CA LYS A 62 -2.93 -19.37 9.34
C LYS A 62 -2.22 -18.24 10.10
N PRO A 63 -2.38 -16.96 9.70
CA PRO A 63 -1.74 -15.85 10.39
C PRO A 63 -2.18 -15.85 11.87
N VAL A 64 -1.20 -15.86 12.77
CA VAL A 64 -1.46 -15.84 14.22
C VAL A 64 -2.06 -14.49 14.58
N HIS A 65 -3.34 -14.48 14.92
CA HIS A 65 -3.97 -13.30 15.49
C HIS A 65 -3.50 -13.16 16.95
N VAL A 66 -2.65 -12.17 17.20
CA VAL A 66 -2.18 -11.86 18.55
C VAL A 66 -3.06 -10.73 19.09
N GLU A 67 -3.87 -11.02 20.09
CA GLU A 67 -4.55 -9.99 20.88
C GLU A 67 -3.51 -9.15 21.61
N LYS A 68 -3.54 -7.83 21.40
CA LYS A 68 -2.61 -6.91 22.07
C LYS A 68 -3.08 -6.72 23.51
N VAL A 69 -2.38 -7.34 24.46
CA VAL A 69 -2.62 -7.17 25.89
C VAL A 69 -2.42 -5.69 26.27
N GLY A 70 -3.44 -5.07 26.86
CA GLY A 70 -3.41 -3.68 27.26
C GLY A 70 -2.48 -3.43 28.44
N ARG A 71 -1.98 -2.20 28.57
CA ARG A 71 -0.98 -1.82 29.57
C ARG A 71 -1.38 -2.15 31.03
N ASN A 72 -2.66 -2.16 31.36
CA ASN A 72 -3.15 -2.45 32.72
C ASN A 72 -3.72 -3.87 32.90
N ASP A 73 -3.75 -4.70 31.85
CA ASP A 73 -4.33 -6.05 31.87
C ASP A 73 -3.44 -7.05 32.61
N PRO A 74 -3.98 -8.20 33.08
CA PRO A 74 -3.16 -9.23 33.74
C PRO A 74 -2.07 -9.76 32.79
N CYS A 75 -0.86 -9.90 33.32
CA CYS A 75 0.28 -10.39 32.53
C CYS A 75 0.08 -11.86 32.12
N PRO A 76 0.28 -12.20 30.82
CA PRO A 76 0.21 -13.58 30.33
C PRO A 76 1.34 -14.49 30.86
N CYS A 77 2.34 -13.93 31.53
CA CYS A 77 3.46 -14.63 32.17
C CYS A 77 3.09 -15.37 33.48
N GLY A 78 1.84 -15.24 33.97
CA GLY A 78 1.38 -15.92 35.19
C GLY A 78 1.86 -15.31 36.51
N SER A 79 2.51 -14.14 36.48
CA SER A 79 3.06 -13.48 37.67
C SER A 79 2.02 -12.80 38.58
N GLY A 80 0.74 -12.78 38.17
CA GLY A 80 -0.35 -12.08 38.87
C GLY A 80 -0.26 -10.54 38.83
N LYS A 81 0.74 -9.97 38.16
CA LYS A 81 0.92 -8.51 38.03
C LYS A 81 0.23 -7.98 36.77
N LYS A 82 -0.07 -6.67 36.75
CA LYS A 82 -0.52 -5.97 35.53
C LYS A 82 0.62 -5.94 34.51
N TYR A 83 0.33 -5.98 33.21
CA TYR A 83 1.31 -6.03 32.12
C TYR A 83 2.35 -4.90 32.19
N LYS A 84 1.95 -3.68 32.57
CA LYS A 84 2.88 -2.56 32.80
C LYS A 84 3.91 -2.77 33.90
N ASN A 85 3.61 -3.66 34.84
CA ASN A 85 4.40 -3.94 36.04
C ASN A 85 4.89 -5.39 36.03
N CYS A 86 4.73 -6.11 34.92
CA CYS A 86 5.32 -7.41 34.74
C CYS A 86 6.84 -7.28 34.66
#